data_AF-A0A534YZV0-F1
#
_entry.id   AF-A0A534YZV0-F1
#
_cell.length_a   1.000
_cell.length_b   1.000
_cell.length_c   1.000
_cell.angle_alpha   90.00
_cell.angle_beta   90.00
_cell.angle_gamma   90.00
#
_symmetry.space_group_name_H-M   'P 1'
#
loop_
_entity.id
_entity.type
_entity.pdbx_description
1 polymer ?
#
loop_
_entity_poly.entity_id
_entity_poly.type
_entity_poly.pdbx_seq_one_letter_code
_entity_poly.pdbx_strand_id
1 'polypeptide(L)'
;MIRSHLVRKYAFGVPDESALAAIARYAPIVEIGAGTGYWARCLRERGVDVIAYDELGEQWRTWFRPSILQDLEISRGVRALVLQPDPTRSDPLVWTELVKGTPQVLAEHPERTLLLCWPDLWSGFDEAALLEHRGKYVVLVGELGSRGPGSEGFRRLLGQAWQPIEEVHVPRWLDSDDRLVVYQRRTDPA
;
A
#
# COMPACT_ATOMS: atom_id res chain seq x y z
N MET A 1 21.47 1.06 -10.97
CA MET A 1 20.68 1.43 -12.15
C MET A 1 19.49 2.29 -11.73
N ILE A 2 19.06 3.25 -12.55
CA ILE A 2 18.07 4.29 -12.24
C ILE A 2 16.75 3.75 -11.64
N ARG A 3 16.25 2.61 -12.13
CA ARG A 3 15.03 1.95 -11.63
C ARG A 3 15.09 1.66 -10.13
N SER A 4 16.18 1.05 -9.64
CA SER A 4 16.32 0.71 -8.22
C SER A 4 16.32 1.92 -7.30
N HIS A 5 16.82 3.06 -7.79
CA HIS A 5 16.78 4.33 -7.05
C HIS A 5 15.36 4.91 -7.05
N LEU A 6 14.70 4.96 -8.21
CA LEU A 6 13.36 5.52 -8.34
C LEU A 6 12.29 4.69 -7.60
N VAL A 7 12.37 3.36 -7.63
CA VAL A 7 11.46 2.48 -6.88
C VAL A 7 11.56 2.72 -5.38
N ARG A 8 12.79 2.88 -4.86
CA ARG A 8 13.03 3.19 -3.43
C ARG A 8 12.60 4.60 -3.04
N LYS A 9 12.53 5.51 -4.00
CA LYS A 9 12.06 6.88 -3.78
C LYS A 9 10.55 6.93 -3.82
N TYR A 10 9.94 6.44 -4.90
CA TYR A 10 8.52 6.60 -5.21
C TYR A 10 7.70 5.38 -4.77
N ALA A 11 7.64 4.34 -5.60
CA ALA A 11 6.91 3.11 -5.32
C ALA A 11 7.31 2.02 -6.31
N PHE A 12 7.01 0.76 -5.97
CA PHE A 12 7.19 -0.36 -6.89
C PHE A 12 6.18 -0.34 -8.04
N GLY A 13 4.91 -0.01 -7.76
CA GLY A 13 3.92 0.33 -8.80
C GLY A 13 3.78 1.84 -8.93
N VAL A 14 3.72 2.37 -10.15
CA VAL A 14 3.71 3.82 -10.40
C VAL A 14 2.26 4.31 -10.54
N PRO A 15 1.81 5.32 -9.78
CA PRO A 15 0.50 5.92 -9.98
C PRO A 15 0.46 6.83 -11.22
N ASP A 16 -0.72 6.90 -11.85
CA ASP A 16 -1.12 7.97 -12.77
C ASP A 16 -2.51 8.50 -12.43
N GLU A 17 -2.98 9.49 -13.17
CA GLU A 17 -4.32 10.06 -12.97
C GLU A 17 -5.44 9.02 -13.08
N SER A 18 -5.33 8.10 -14.03
CA SER A 18 -6.36 7.09 -14.28
C SER A 18 -6.51 6.15 -13.08
N ALA A 19 -5.39 5.64 -12.57
CA ALA A 19 -5.35 4.76 -11.41
C ALA A 19 -5.81 5.46 -10.13
N LEU A 20 -5.39 6.71 -9.92
CA LEU A 20 -5.79 7.48 -8.74
C LEU A 20 -7.28 7.82 -8.77
N ALA A 21 -7.82 8.17 -9.95
CA ALA A 21 -9.25 8.39 -10.14
C ALA A 21 -10.07 7.10 -9.96
N ALA A 22 -9.51 5.94 -10.31
CA ALA A 22 -10.13 4.64 -10.06
C ALA A 22 -10.22 4.34 -8.57
N ILE A 23 -9.10 4.42 -7.83
CA ILE A 23 -9.08 4.18 -6.38
C ILE A 23 -10.03 5.13 -5.64
N ALA A 24 -10.09 6.40 -6.04
CA ALA A 24 -10.93 7.41 -5.38
C ALA A 24 -12.42 7.01 -5.32
N ARG A 25 -12.92 6.22 -6.26
CA ARG A 25 -14.32 5.73 -6.26
C ARG A 25 -14.61 4.67 -5.20
N TYR A 26 -13.56 4.08 -4.61
CA TYR A 26 -13.65 3.06 -3.57
C TYR A 26 -13.19 3.59 -2.20
N ALA A 27 -13.07 4.91 -2.05
CA ALA A 27 -12.81 5.54 -0.76
C ALA A 27 -13.90 5.21 0.28
N PRO A 28 -13.57 5.22 1.59
CA PRO A 28 -12.27 5.53 2.20
C PRO A 28 -11.24 4.40 2.01
N ILE A 29 -9.95 4.74 2.05
CA ILE A 29 -8.83 3.80 1.80
C ILE A 29 -8.02 3.55 3.08
N VAL A 30 -7.59 2.31 3.26
CA VAL A 30 -6.50 1.91 4.16
C VAL A 30 -5.39 1.25 3.34
N GLU A 31 -4.20 1.84 3.34
CA GLU A 31 -3.01 1.29 2.67
C GLU A 31 -2.15 0.53 3.70
N ILE A 32 -1.79 -0.71 3.38
CA ILE A 32 -0.95 -1.55 4.23
C ILE A 32 0.36 -1.85 3.49
N GLY A 33 1.50 -1.65 4.14
CA GLY A 33 2.80 -1.76 3.50
C GLY A 33 3.09 -0.56 2.59
N ALA A 34 2.72 0.64 3.04
CA ALA A 34 2.77 1.86 2.24
C ALA A 34 4.20 2.29 1.84
N GLY A 35 5.25 1.72 2.44
CA GLY A 35 6.64 2.07 2.19
C GLY A 35 6.91 3.53 2.54
N THR A 36 7.21 4.35 1.53
CA THR A 36 7.38 5.81 1.71
C THR A 36 6.06 6.58 1.63
N GLY A 37 4.93 5.94 1.34
CA GLY A 37 3.61 6.56 1.29
C GLY A 37 3.32 7.36 0.02
N TYR A 38 3.97 7.04 -1.11
CA TYR A 38 3.77 7.81 -2.35
C TYR A 38 2.33 7.72 -2.89
N TRP A 39 1.71 6.52 -2.88
CA TRP A 39 0.30 6.35 -3.27
C TRP A 39 -0.65 7.12 -2.34
N ALA A 40 -0.51 6.95 -1.02
CA ALA A 40 -1.25 7.74 -0.04
C ALA A 40 -1.08 9.25 -0.24
N ARG A 41 0.13 9.73 -0.54
CA ARG A 41 0.39 11.17 -0.81
C ARG A 41 -0.46 11.66 -1.97
N CYS A 42 -0.40 10.97 -3.11
CA CYS A 42 -1.11 11.34 -4.32
C CYS A 42 -2.63 11.27 -4.14
N LEU A 43 -3.14 10.25 -3.46
CA LEU A 43 -4.57 10.11 -3.17
C LEU A 43 -5.08 11.22 -2.23
N ARG A 44 -4.34 11.53 -1.16
CA ARG A 44 -4.69 12.62 -0.23
C ARG A 44 -4.68 13.99 -0.89
N GLU A 45 -3.76 14.22 -1.83
CA GLU A 45 -3.70 15.42 -2.68
C GLU A 45 -4.97 15.64 -3.51
N ARG A 46 -5.73 14.55 -3.76
CA ARG A 46 -7.03 14.56 -4.44
C ARG A 46 -8.22 14.61 -3.47
N GLY A 47 -7.97 14.80 -2.18
CA GLY A 47 -9.01 14.80 -1.15
C GLY A 47 -9.57 13.42 -0.80
N VAL A 48 -8.90 12.33 -1.18
CA VAL A 48 -9.27 10.98 -0.77
C VAL A 48 -8.90 10.77 0.70
N ASP A 49 -9.83 10.25 1.49
CA ASP A 49 -9.56 9.81 2.86
C ASP A 49 -8.71 8.52 2.83
N VAL A 50 -7.42 8.66 3.17
CA VAL A 50 -6.45 7.55 3.20
C VAL A 50 -5.75 7.50 4.55
N ILE A 51 -5.76 6.33 5.18
CA ILE A 51 -4.86 5.99 6.30
C ILE A 51 -3.80 5.03 5.76
N ALA A 52 -2.53 5.35 5.95
CA ALA A 52 -1.43 4.57 5.41
C ALA A 52 -0.57 4.02 6.54
N TYR A 53 -0.46 2.69 6.58
CA TYR A 53 0.34 1.96 7.55
C TYR A 53 1.55 1.31 6.91
N ASP A 54 2.65 1.31 7.66
CA ASP A 54 3.83 0.52 7.35
C ASP A 54 4.48 0.06 8.67
N GLU A 55 5.19 -1.07 8.65
CA GLU A 55 5.85 -1.60 9.85
C GLU A 55 7.04 -0.72 10.28
N LEU A 56 7.65 0.02 9.33
CA LEU A 56 8.72 1.00 9.56
C LEU A 56 9.84 0.44 10.48
N GLY A 57 10.28 -0.78 10.19
CA GLY A 57 11.28 -1.49 10.98
C GLY A 57 12.68 -0.86 10.96
N GLU A 58 13.41 -0.99 12.07
CA GLU A 58 14.77 -0.45 12.28
C GLU A 58 15.89 -1.29 11.62
N GLN A 59 15.56 -2.40 10.96
CA GLN A 59 16.53 -3.42 10.56
C GLN A 59 16.70 -3.58 9.05
N TRP A 60 17.80 -4.24 8.65
CA TRP A 60 18.27 -4.60 7.30
C TRP A 60 17.29 -5.34 6.38
N ARG A 61 16.03 -5.56 6.80
CA ARG A 61 14.98 -6.27 6.08
C ARG A 61 13.85 -5.37 5.56
N THR A 62 13.82 -4.10 5.95
CA THR A 62 12.88 -3.12 5.36
C THR A 62 13.51 -2.51 4.11
N TRP A 63 12.82 -2.63 2.98
CA TRP A 63 13.32 -2.09 1.70
C TRP A 63 13.40 -0.56 1.69
N PHE A 64 12.63 0.09 2.56
CA PHE A 64 12.64 1.53 2.79
C PHE A 64 13.28 1.83 4.15
N ARG A 65 14.40 2.55 4.16
CA ARG A 65 15.06 3.03 5.37
C ARG A 65 14.93 4.55 5.44
N PRO A 66 14.01 5.09 6.25
CA PRO A 66 14.09 6.49 6.64
C PRO A 66 15.32 6.64 7.56
N SER A 67 16.37 7.31 7.09
CA SER A 67 17.44 7.77 7.99
C SER A 67 16.87 8.93 8.80
N ILE A 68 16.69 8.72 10.11
CA ILE A 68 16.14 9.64 11.13
C ILE A 68 14.61 9.54 11.22
N LEU A 69 14.14 8.69 12.14
CA LEU A 69 12.79 8.76 12.73
C LEU A 69 12.96 9.38 14.13
N GLN A 70 12.42 10.57 14.35
CA GLN A 70 12.13 11.04 15.70
C GLN A 70 10.68 10.67 15.99
N ASP A 71 10.45 9.85 17.01
CA ASP A 71 9.12 9.61 17.57
C ASP A 71 8.57 10.96 18.05
N LEU A 72 7.49 11.45 17.43
CA LEU A 72 6.76 12.63 17.93
C LEU A 72 5.47 12.17 18.62
N GLU A 73 5.21 12.77 19.79
CA GLU A 73 4.23 12.30 20.77
C GLU A 73 2.76 12.30 20.30
N ILE A 74 2.16 11.15 20.59
CA ILE A 74 0.77 10.78 20.88
C ILE A 74 -0.25 11.94 20.91
N SER A 75 -1.10 11.96 19.88
CA SER A 75 -2.49 12.41 20.03
C SER A 75 -3.40 11.20 19.84
N ARG A 76 -4.23 10.89 20.85
CA ARG A 76 -5.29 9.86 20.79
C ARG A 76 -4.82 8.41 20.55
N GLY A 77 -3.62 8.05 21.01
CA GLY A 77 -3.13 6.65 20.95
C GLY A 77 -2.58 6.20 19.59
N VAL A 78 -2.61 7.06 18.57
CA VAL A 78 -2.01 6.81 17.26
C VAL A 78 -0.54 7.28 17.26
N ARG A 79 0.40 6.38 16.94
CA ARG A 79 1.81 6.74 16.69
C ARG A 79 1.96 7.19 15.23
N ALA A 80 1.68 8.47 14.99
CA ALA A 80 1.92 9.10 13.69
C ALA A 80 3.36 9.62 13.61
N LEU A 81 4.07 9.29 12.54
CA LEU A 81 5.39 9.86 12.27
C LEU A 81 5.22 11.10 11.40
N VAL A 82 5.52 12.26 11.98
CA VAL A 82 5.56 13.54 11.26
C VAL A 82 7.03 13.87 10.98
N LEU A 83 7.40 14.00 9.71
CA LEU A 83 8.76 14.35 9.33
C LEU A 83 9.12 15.79 9.69
N GLN A 84 10.34 15.98 10.17
CA GLN A 84 11.08 17.23 9.96
C GLN A 84 12.02 17.05 8.75
N PRO A 85 11.98 17.93 7.75
CA PRO A 85 12.91 17.86 6.61
C PRO A 85 14.36 18.06 7.08
N ASP A 86 15.25 17.17 6.66
CA ASP A 86 16.70 17.36 6.81
C ASP A 86 17.14 18.50 5.88
N PRO A 87 17.67 19.62 6.40
CA PRO A 87 18.03 20.80 5.60
C PRO A 87 19.15 20.53 4.58
N THR A 88 19.82 19.37 4.66
CA THR A 88 20.91 18.96 3.77
C THR A 88 20.49 17.92 2.71
N ARG A 89 19.27 17.38 2.80
CA ARG A 89 18.70 16.47 1.79
C ARG A 89 17.62 17.17 0.98
N SER A 90 17.74 17.11 -0.34
CA SER A 90 16.73 17.65 -1.26
C SER A 90 15.45 16.81 -1.37
N ASP A 91 15.49 15.55 -0.93
CA ASP A 91 14.40 14.58 -1.11
C ASP A 91 13.77 14.15 0.22
N PRO A 92 12.43 14.07 0.31
CA PRO A 92 11.75 13.63 1.53
C PRO A 92 11.96 12.13 1.78
N LEU A 93 12.13 11.76 3.05
CA LEU A 93 12.33 10.37 3.50
C LEU A 93 11.07 9.51 3.39
N VAL A 94 9.91 10.15 3.57
CA VAL A 94 8.56 9.64 3.28
C VAL A 94 7.75 10.76 2.65
N TRP A 95 6.78 10.44 1.78
CA TRP A 95 6.00 11.41 1.02
C TRP A 95 4.82 12.01 1.78
N THR A 96 4.34 11.34 2.83
CA THR A 96 3.17 11.76 3.62
C THR A 96 3.20 11.15 5.01
N GLU A 97 2.24 11.52 5.86
CA GLU A 97 2.07 10.94 7.19
C GLU A 97 1.82 9.43 7.10
N LEU A 98 2.63 8.66 7.81
CA LEU A 98 2.49 7.21 7.96
C LEU A 98 2.21 6.89 9.43
N VAL A 99 1.35 5.91 9.64
CA VAL A 99 1.10 5.33 10.96
C VAL A 99 1.87 4.03 11.06
N LYS A 100 2.62 3.83 12.14
CA LYS A 100 3.28 2.54 12.36
C LYS A 100 2.22 1.47 12.63
N GLY A 101 2.23 0.38 11.87
CA GLY A 101 1.25 -0.69 12.07
C GLY A 101 1.51 -1.94 11.23
N THR A 102 0.90 -3.02 11.66
CA THR A 102 0.89 -4.33 11.01
C THR A 102 -0.55 -4.66 10.56
N PRO A 103 -0.80 -5.72 9.77
CA PRO A 103 -2.11 -6.03 9.23
C PRO A 103 -3.26 -6.10 10.24
N GLN A 104 -2.96 -6.39 11.51
CA GLN A 104 -3.91 -6.43 12.61
C GLN A 104 -4.70 -5.12 12.76
N VAL A 105 -4.14 -3.97 12.37
CA VAL A 105 -4.86 -2.68 12.41
C VAL A 105 -6.10 -2.66 11.51
N LEU A 106 -6.18 -3.53 10.49
CA LEU A 106 -7.33 -3.60 9.59
C LEU A 106 -8.64 -3.97 10.30
N ALA A 107 -8.56 -4.65 11.45
CA ALA A 107 -9.73 -4.94 12.28
C ALA A 107 -10.44 -3.66 12.77
N GLU A 108 -9.72 -2.53 12.85
CA GLU A 108 -10.22 -1.22 13.26
C GLU A 108 -10.82 -0.41 12.09
N HIS A 109 -10.64 -0.87 10.83
CA HIS A 109 -11.03 -0.16 9.61
C HIS A 109 -11.98 -0.98 8.69
N PRO A 110 -13.06 -1.60 9.19
CA PRO A 110 -13.91 -2.49 8.39
C PRO A 110 -14.66 -1.77 7.25
N GLU A 111 -14.79 -0.44 7.32
CA GLU A 111 -15.47 0.38 6.32
C GLU A 111 -14.57 0.77 5.14
N ARG A 112 -13.25 0.60 5.26
CA ARG A 112 -12.28 1.06 4.27
C ARG A 112 -12.01 0.00 3.20
N THR A 113 -11.59 0.46 2.03
CA THR A 113 -11.01 -0.39 0.99
C THR A 113 -9.52 -0.59 1.27
N LEU A 114 -9.06 -1.84 1.25
CA LEU A 114 -7.64 -2.17 1.40
C LEU A 114 -6.88 -1.86 0.11
N LEU A 115 -5.80 -1.10 0.19
CA LEU A 115 -4.84 -0.89 -0.89
C LEU A 115 -3.53 -1.62 -0.57
N LEU A 116 -3.07 -2.44 -1.51
CA LEU A 116 -1.76 -3.09 -1.51
C LEU A 116 -1.02 -2.73 -2.81
N CYS A 117 0.14 -2.10 -2.70
CA CYS A 117 1.03 -1.85 -3.83
C CYS A 117 2.27 -2.73 -3.73
N TRP A 118 2.41 -3.68 -4.65
CA TRP A 118 3.54 -4.61 -4.70
C TRP A 118 3.85 -5.27 -3.34
N PRO A 119 2.90 -6.01 -2.76
CA PRO A 119 3.17 -6.81 -1.55
C PRO A 119 4.38 -7.72 -1.76
N ASP A 120 5.19 -7.90 -0.72
CA ASP A 120 6.38 -8.73 -0.82
C ASP A 120 6.06 -10.23 -0.83
N LEU A 121 7.02 -11.06 -1.27
CA LEU A 121 6.80 -12.48 -1.50
C LEU A 121 7.05 -13.36 -0.25
N TRP A 122 7.63 -12.82 0.83
CA TRP A 122 8.31 -13.62 1.87
C TRP A 122 7.87 -13.32 3.30
N SER A 123 7.25 -12.18 3.57
CA SER A 123 6.87 -11.77 4.92
C SER A 123 5.56 -12.39 5.39
N GLY A 124 4.67 -12.76 4.45
CA GLY A 124 3.28 -13.13 4.74
C GLY A 124 2.40 -11.96 5.21
N PHE A 125 2.93 -10.73 5.15
CA PHE A 125 2.23 -9.51 5.57
C PHE A 125 0.99 -9.25 4.71
N ASP A 126 1.03 -9.65 3.45
CA ASP A 126 -0.04 -9.53 2.48
C ASP A 126 -1.17 -10.56 2.69
N GLU A 127 -0.82 -11.82 2.97
CA GLU A 127 -1.76 -12.86 3.37
C GLU A 127 -2.48 -12.46 4.66
N ALA A 128 -1.73 -12.00 5.66
CA ALA A 128 -2.30 -11.46 6.90
C ALA A 128 -3.21 -10.24 6.63
N ALA A 129 -2.82 -9.33 5.73
CA ALA A 129 -3.66 -8.20 5.35
C ALA A 129 -4.99 -8.66 4.75
N LEU A 130 -4.96 -9.65 3.86
CA LEU A 130 -6.19 -10.13 3.23
C LEU A 130 -7.12 -10.88 4.21
N LEU A 131 -6.55 -11.58 5.19
CA LEU A 131 -7.28 -12.30 6.24
C LEU A 131 -7.91 -11.36 7.27
N GLU A 132 -7.20 -10.32 7.70
CA GLU A 132 -7.68 -9.33 8.67
C GLU A 132 -8.66 -8.33 8.04
N HIS A 133 -8.54 -8.10 6.73
CA HIS A 133 -9.41 -7.17 6.02
C HIS A 133 -10.86 -7.63 6.05
N ARG A 134 -11.75 -6.79 6.61
CA ARG A 134 -13.20 -7.01 6.64
C ARG A 134 -13.98 -6.19 5.62
N GLY A 135 -13.31 -5.25 4.96
CA GLY A 135 -13.93 -4.38 3.96
C GLY A 135 -14.41 -5.12 2.72
N LYS A 136 -15.17 -4.39 1.90
CA LYS A 136 -15.82 -4.93 0.70
C LYS A 136 -14.88 -5.06 -0.50
N TYR A 137 -13.86 -4.20 -0.57
CA TYR A 137 -12.97 -4.09 -1.71
C TYR A 137 -11.50 -4.19 -1.33
N VAL A 138 -10.71 -4.75 -2.24
CA VAL A 138 -9.24 -4.77 -2.21
C VAL A 138 -8.75 -4.19 -3.52
N VAL A 139 -7.82 -3.26 -3.46
CA VAL A 139 -7.07 -2.75 -4.61
C VAL A 139 -5.68 -3.34 -4.56
N LEU A 140 -5.28 -4.04 -5.62
CA LEU A 140 -3.92 -4.54 -5.80
C LEU A 140 -3.27 -3.78 -6.95
N VAL A 141 -2.08 -3.23 -6.70
CA VAL A 141 -1.20 -2.68 -7.74
C VAL A 141 0.00 -3.59 -7.90
N GLY A 142 0.18 -4.15 -9.10
CA GLY A 142 1.31 -5.02 -9.42
C GLY A 142 1.06 -5.88 -10.66
N GLU A 143 2.00 -6.78 -10.96
CA GLU A 143 1.83 -7.77 -12.02
C GLU A 143 0.77 -8.82 -11.65
N LEU A 144 0.04 -9.30 -12.67
CA LEU A 144 -0.99 -10.33 -12.46
C LEU A 144 -0.42 -11.75 -12.58
N GLY A 145 -1.13 -12.71 -11.98
CA GLY A 145 -0.82 -14.14 -12.09
C GLY A 145 0.36 -14.59 -11.24
N SER A 146 0.99 -15.69 -11.63
CA SER A 146 2.03 -16.38 -10.83
C SER A 146 3.36 -15.63 -10.74
N ARG A 147 3.57 -14.60 -11.57
CA ARG A 147 4.72 -13.70 -11.51
C ARG A 147 4.45 -12.42 -10.71
N GLY A 148 3.19 -12.24 -10.29
CA GLY A 148 2.74 -11.08 -9.54
C GLY A 148 3.30 -10.99 -8.12
N PRO A 149 3.30 -9.79 -7.52
CA PRO A 149 3.67 -9.61 -6.12
C PRO A 149 2.78 -10.42 -5.17
N GLY A 150 3.26 -10.53 -3.93
CA GLY A 150 2.60 -11.25 -2.84
C GLY A 150 3.00 -12.72 -2.67
N SER A 151 2.80 -13.26 -1.49
CA SER A 151 3.02 -14.66 -1.14
C SER A 151 2.10 -15.60 -1.93
N GLU A 152 2.45 -16.89 -1.98
CA GLU A 152 1.59 -17.91 -2.59
C GLU A 152 0.24 -18.02 -1.87
N GLY A 153 0.25 -17.92 -0.54
CA GLY A 153 -0.96 -17.93 0.28
C GLY A 153 -1.88 -16.74 -0.02
N PHE A 154 -1.32 -15.53 -0.14
CA PHE A 154 -2.07 -14.36 -0.58
C PHE A 154 -2.73 -14.57 -1.95
N ARG A 155 -1.97 -14.98 -2.97
CA ARG A 155 -2.53 -15.21 -4.32
C ARG A 155 -3.64 -16.25 -4.31
N ARG A 156 -3.47 -17.33 -3.55
CA ARG A 156 -4.49 -18.38 -3.38
C ARG A 156 -5.75 -17.81 -2.73
N LEU A 157 -5.63 -17.08 -1.63
CA LEU A 157 -6.77 -16.48 -0.92
C LEU A 157 -7.49 -15.44 -1.76
N LEU A 158 -6.74 -14.60 -2.50
CA LEU A 158 -7.30 -13.62 -3.43
C LEU A 158 -8.13 -14.32 -4.52
N GLY A 159 -7.60 -15.39 -5.12
CA GLY A 159 -8.31 -16.17 -6.14
C GLY A 159 -9.55 -16.90 -5.61
N GLN A 160 -9.55 -17.30 -4.34
CA GLN A 160 -10.65 -18.05 -3.72
C GLN A 160 -11.78 -17.15 -3.23
N ALA A 161 -11.47 -16.07 -2.50
CA ALA A 161 -12.46 -15.28 -1.77
C ALA A 161 -12.83 -13.96 -2.47
N TRP A 162 -12.15 -13.59 -3.54
CA TRP A 162 -12.32 -12.31 -4.20
C TRP A 162 -12.53 -12.46 -5.71
N GLN A 163 -13.24 -11.51 -6.30
CA GLN A 163 -13.49 -11.45 -7.74
C GLN A 163 -13.03 -10.08 -8.29
N PRO A 164 -12.29 -10.03 -9.41
CA PRO A 164 -11.94 -8.77 -10.03
C PRO A 164 -13.20 -8.11 -10.59
N ILE A 165 -13.37 -6.81 -10.35
CA ILE A 165 -14.51 -6.03 -10.84
C ILE A 165 -14.07 -4.83 -11.70
N GLU A 166 -12.81 -4.43 -11.60
CA GLU A 166 -12.25 -3.35 -12.39
C GLU A 166 -10.73 -3.57 -12.58
N GLU A 167 -10.22 -3.33 -13.79
CA GLU A 167 -8.79 -3.33 -14.10
C GLU A 167 -8.43 -2.01 -14.80
N VAL A 168 -7.35 -1.37 -14.37
CA VAL A 168 -6.87 -0.10 -14.89
C VAL A 168 -5.38 -0.22 -15.20
N HIS A 169 -4.97 0.32 -16.33
CA HIS A 169 -3.56 0.45 -16.67
C HIS A 169 -2.86 1.44 -15.75
N VAL A 170 -1.64 1.10 -15.34
CA VAL A 170 -0.73 2.00 -14.64
C VAL A 170 0.53 2.19 -15.48
N PRO A 171 1.28 3.28 -15.30
CA PRO A 171 2.64 3.37 -15.81
C PRO A 171 3.49 2.21 -15.28
N ARG A 172 4.41 1.74 -16.11
CA ARG A 172 5.20 0.54 -15.85
C ARG A 172 6.68 0.90 -15.80
N TRP A 173 7.40 0.26 -14.89
CA TRP A 173 8.85 0.25 -14.99
C TRP A 173 9.27 -0.57 -16.23
N LEU A 174 10.47 -0.34 -16.72
CA LEU A 174 11.04 -1.21 -17.76
C LEU A 174 10.99 -2.66 -17.27
N ASP A 175 10.43 -3.54 -18.09
CA ASP A 175 10.21 -4.96 -17.82
C ASP A 175 9.20 -5.29 -16.71
N SER A 176 8.26 -4.38 -16.37
CA SER A 176 7.06 -4.75 -15.60
C SER A 176 5.80 -4.74 -16.46
N ASP A 177 4.82 -5.56 -16.08
CA ASP A 177 3.47 -5.56 -16.66
C ASP A 177 2.39 -5.15 -15.65
N ASP A 178 2.72 -4.15 -14.83
CA ASP A 178 1.87 -3.71 -13.73
C ASP A 178 0.46 -3.32 -14.18
N ARG A 179 -0.51 -3.69 -13.34
CA ARG A 179 -1.91 -3.27 -13.41
C ARG A 179 -2.38 -2.81 -12.05
N LEU A 180 -3.43 -2.01 -12.04
CA LEU A 180 -4.28 -1.82 -10.88
C LEU A 180 -5.52 -2.69 -11.07
N VAL A 181 -5.83 -3.53 -10.09
CA VAL A 181 -7.06 -4.33 -10.10
C VAL A 181 -7.84 -4.10 -8.82
N VAL A 182 -9.12 -3.79 -8.97
CA VAL A 182 -10.07 -3.73 -7.86
C VAL A 182 -10.81 -5.04 -7.78
N TYR A 183 -10.74 -5.65 -6.61
CA TYR A 183 -11.42 -6.88 -6.26
C TYR A 183 -12.57 -6.58 -5.32
N GLN A 184 -13.68 -7.28 -5.51
CA GLN A 184 -14.79 -7.33 -4.58
C GLN A 184 -14.82 -8.68 -3.86
N ARG A 185 -15.14 -8.67 -2.57
CA ARG A 185 -15.34 -9.91 -1.81
C ARG A 185 -16.48 -10.72 -2.42
N ARG A 186 -16.25 -12.01 -2.62
CA ARG A 186 -17.32 -12.95 -3.01
C ARG A 186 -18.27 -13.09 -1.84
N THR A 187 -19.56 -12.96 -2.10
CA THR A 187 -20.57 -13.40 -1.13
C THR A 187 -20.61 -14.92 -1.18
N ASP A 188 -20.61 -15.58 -0.02
CA ASP A 188 -20.97 -16.99 0.02
C ASP A 188 -22.33 -17.15 -0.67
N PRO A 189 -22.53 -18.20 -1.49
CA PRO A 189 -23.87 -18.54 -1.92
C PRO A 189 -24.70 -18.80 -0.65
N ALA A 190 -25.75 -18.01 -0.46
CA ALA A 190 -26.73 -18.24 0.60
C ALA A 190 -27.36 -19.63 0.49
#